data_AF-F6H5H4-F1
#
_entry.id   AF-F6H5H4-F1
#
_cell.length_a   1.000
_cell.length_b   1.000
_cell.length_c   1.000
_cell.angle_alpha   90.00
_cell.angle_beta   90.00
_cell.angle_gamma   90.00
#
_symmetry.space_group_name_H-M   'P 1'
#
loop_
_entity.id
_entity.type
_entity.pdbx_description
1 polymer ?
#
loop_
_entity_poly.entity_id
_entity_poly.type
_entity_poly.pdbx_seq_one_letter_code
_entity_poly.pdbx_strand_id
1 'polypeptide(L)'
;MDVGSGKRASLLLQAQAHVWNHTMNFVNSMALKCAVRLGIPDAINNHGQPITLSELVTALSINPIKAPCLHRLMRVLVHSGFFAQQQADHNEQEQLYSLTYASRFLLKDEPTSGAPLLLVQVDPHLTNPCHFLSDWFRNSDPTPFVTAYGKPFWDYAAHEPKFNNFFNEAMASDSQLIASVVVGECKEVFRGLSSLIDVGGGTGTMAKVIAKAFPHLKCTVFDQPHVVANLQGGENLEFVGGDIFEAIPPADAILLKSILHNWSDGECVKILKKCKEAIHPRKDKGGKVIIIDIVMENNKGDEAVEAQLFYDILMMVVVAGKERNEREWENLFLAAGFAHYKITSTLGPRSLIEVYP
;
A
#
# COMPACT_ATOMS: atom_id res chain seq x y z
N MET A 1 -7.81 36.16 -41.66
CA MET A 1 -7.92 35.65 -40.28
C MET A 1 -7.06 34.41 -40.21
N ASP A 2 -6.00 34.45 -39.40
CA ASP A 2 -4.95 33.43 -39.43
C ASP A 2 -5.38 32.19 -38.64
N VAL A 3 -5.73 31.12 -39.37
CA VAL A 3 -6.15 29.82 -38.83
C VAL A 3 -5.08 29.22 -37.88
N GLY A 4 -3.80 29.62 -38.02
CA GLY A 4 -2.72 29.21 -37.12
C GLY A 4 -2.80 29.80 -35.71
N SER A 5 -3.32 31.02 -35.56
CA SER A 5 -3.46 31.72 -34.28
C SER A 5 -4.51 31.08 -33.36
N GLY A 6 -5.65 30.66 -33.92
CA GLY A 6 -6.74 30.00 -33.19
C GLY A 6 -6.35 28.60 -32.70
N LYS A 7 -5.62 27.83 -33.51
CA LYS A 7 -5.09 26.51 -33.12
C LYS A 7 -4.09 26.63 -31.98
N ARG A 8 -3.20 27.63 -32.00
CA ARG A 8 -2.23 27.89 -30.92
C ARG A 8 -2.92 28.26 -29.60
N ALA A 9 -3.94 29.12 -29.63
CA ALA A 9 -4.68 29.50 -28.43
C ALA A 9 -5.39 28.30 -27.79
N SER A 10 -6.03 27.45 -28.59
CA SER A 10 -6.67 26.22 -28.10
C SER A 10 -5.68 25.26 -27.43
N LEU A 11 -4.50 25.06 -28.02
CA LEU A 11 -3.46 24.21 -27.44
C LEU A 11 -2.95 24.76 -26.10
N LEU A 12 -2.80 26.09 -25.99
CA LEU A 12 -2.39 26.74 -24.73
C LEU A 12 -3.43 26.57 -23.62
N LEU A 13 -4.72 26.67 -23.93
CA LEU A 13 -5.79 26.46 -22.95
C LEU A 13 -5.86 25.01 -22.46
N GLN A 14 -5.66 24.04 -23.37
CA GLN A 14 -5.55 22.62 -23.00
C GLN A 14 -4.34 22.37 -22.10
N ALA A 15 -3.18 22.93 -22.44
CA ALA A 15 -1.98 22.84 -21.61
C ALA A 15 -2.17 23.49 -20.23
N GLN A 16 -2.86 24.65 -20.16
CA GLN A 16 -3.18 25.31 -18.91
C GLN A 16 -4.05 24.44 -18.00
N ALA A 17 -5.11 23.85 -18.54
CA ALA A 17 -5.98 22.93 -17.79
C ALA A 17 -5.20 21.71 -17.27
N HIS A 18 -4.34 21.14 -18.10
CA HIS A 18 -3.49 20.02 -17.71
C HIS A 18 -2.54 20.39 -16.54
N VAL A 19 -1.86 21.54 -16.62
CA VAL A 19 -0.99 22.03 -15.53
C VAL A 19 -1.77 22.30 -14.25
N TRP A 20 -2.97 22.89 -14.34
CA TRP A 20 -3.82 23.13 -13.18
C TRP A 20 -4.28 21.85 -12.50
N ASN A 21 -4.67 20.84 -13.29
CA ASN A 21 -5.06 19.53 -12.75
C ASN A 21 -3.92 18.90 -11.95
N HIS A 22 -2.69 18.88 -12.48
CA HIS A 22 -1.54 18.34 -11.76
C HIS A 22 -1.19 19.17 -10.50
N THR A 23 -1.22 20.50 -10.61
CA THR A 23 -0.92 21.40 -9.48
C THR A 23 -1.90 21.22 -8.32
N MET A 24 -3.18 20.98 -8.63
CA MET A 24 -4.26 20.87 -7.65
C MET A 24 -4.62 19.42 -7.33
N ASN A 25 -3.89 18.42 -7.83
CA ASN A 25 -4.25 17.01 -7.64
C ASN A 25 -4.28 16.59 -6.16
N PHE A 26 -3.49 17.26 -5.31
CA PHE A 26 -3.53 17.07 -3.85
C PHE A 26 -4.92 17.32 -3.24
N VAL A 27 -5.76 18.14 -3.88
CA VAL A 27 -7.15 18.39 -3.45
C VAL A 27 -7.96 17.10 -3.46
N ASN A 28 -7.73 16.19 -4.42
CA ASN A 28 -8.38 14.89 -4.45
C ASN A 28 -8.00 14.06 -3.22
N SER A 29 -6.71 13.97 -2.91
CA SER A 29 -6.21 13.26 -1.72
C SER A 29 -6.78 13.85 -0.42
N MET A 30 -6.81 15.18 -0.29
CA MET A 30 -7.32 15.85 0.91
C MET A 30 -8.83 15.75 1.05
N ALA A 31 -9.58 15.82 -0.06
CA ALA A 31 -11.02 15.61 -0.05
C ALA A 31 -11.37 14.20 0.40
N LEU A 32 -10.62 13.20 -0.09
CA LEU A 32 -10.83 11.80 0.28
C LEU A 32 -10.45 11.52 1.74
N LYS A 33 -9.31 12.06 2.20
CA LYS A 33 -8.92 12.07 3.61
C LYS A 33 -10.02 12.65 4.50
N CYS A 34 -10.59 13.78 4.08
CA CYS A 34 -11.67 14.45 4.80
C CYS A 34 -12.93 13.57 4.86
N ALA A 35 -13.32 12.96 3.74
CA ALA A 35 -14.49 12.08 3.68
C ALA A 35 -14.37 10.86 4.61
N VAL A 36 -13.20 10.21 4.61
CA VAL A 36 -12.92 9.09 5.52
C VAL A 36 -12.92 9.54 6.98
N ARG A 37 -12.27 10.66 7.31
CA ARG A 37 -12.25 11.19 8.69
C ARG A 37 -13.61 11.63 9.21
N LEU A 38 -14.47 12.14 8.32
CA LEU A 38 -15.84 12.50 8.66
C LEU A 38 -16.76 11.27 8.77
N GLY A 39 -16.35 10.08 8.29
CA GLY A 39 -17.20 8.90 8.25
C GLY A 39 -18.28 8.95 7.18
N ILE A 40 -18.03 9.69 6.07
CA ILE A 40 -18.99 9.78 4.95
C ILE A 40 -19.31 8.40 4.38
N PRO A 41 -18.34 7.52 4.05
CA PRO A 41 -18.66 6.19 3.53
C PRO A 41 -19.57 5.40 4.47
N ASP A 42 -19.24 5.40 5.77
CA ASP A 42 -19.98 4.67 6.79
C ASP A 42 -21.41 5.22 6.97
N ALA A 43 -21.58 6.54 6.97
CA ALA A 43 -22.91 7.17 7.08
C ALA A 43 -23.83 6.79 5.92
N ILE A 44 -23.31 6.79 4.69
CA ILE A 44 -24.08 6.35 3.51
C ILE A 44 -24.38 4.85 3.61
N ASN A 45 -23.42 4.04 4.04
CA ASN A 45 -23.62 2.59 4.21
C ASN A 45 -24.70 2.28 5.25
N ASN A 46 -24.63 2.93 6.42
CA ASN A 46 -25.55 2.73 7.53
C ASN A 46 -26.96 3.23 7.23
N HIS A 47 -27.11 4.19 6.32
CA HIS A 47 -28.41 4.61 5.81
C HIS A 47 -29.09 3.53 4.94
N GLY A 48 -28.32 2.61 4.34
CA GLY A 48 -28.82 1.46 3.59
C GLY A 48 -29.34 1.75 2.18
N GLN A 49 -29.45 3.02 1.80
CA GLN A 49 -29.95 3.50 0.50
C GLN A 49 -29.29 4.84 0.14
N PRO A 50 -29.39 5.33 -1.11
CA PRO A 50 -28.86 6.64 -1.47
C PRO A 50 -29.35 7.74 -0.51
N ILE A 51 -28.44 8.63 -0.10
CA ILE A 51 -28.71 9.65 0.94
C ILE A 51 -28.68 11.06 0.35
N THR A 52 -29.56 11.94 0.83
CA THR A 52 -29.51 13.37 0.46
C THR A 52 -28.37 14.09 1.18
N LEU A 53 -27.99 15.28 0.68
CA LEU A 53 -27.01 16.12 1.37
C LEU A 53 -27.47 16.51 2.79
N SER A 54 -28.76 16.79 2.98
CA SER A 54 -29.32 17.24 4.25
C SER A 54 -29.29 16.12 5.31
N GLU A 55 -29.66 14.92 4.90
CA GLU A 55 -29.57 13.72 5.74
C GLU A 55 -28.12 13.40 6.07
N LEU A 56 -27.20 13.52 5.11
CA LEU A 56 -25.77 13.31 5.35
C LEU A 56 -25.20 14.31 6.36
N VAL A 57 -25.56 15.60 6.24
CA VAL A 57 -25.17 16.64 7.21
C VAL A 57 -25.68 16.29 8.61
N THR A 58 -26.92 15.80 8.71
CA THR A 58 -27.54 15.41 9.98
C THR A 58 -26.87 14.18 10.58
N ALA A 59 -26.68 13.11 9.78
CA ALA A 59 -26.06 11.86 10.20
C ALA A 59 -24.62 12.05 10.70
N LEU A 60 -23.89 12.98 10.08
CA LEU A 60 -22.49 13.29 10.43
C LEU A 60 -22.35 14.41 11.47
N SER A 61 -23.46 14.96 11.97
CA SER A 61 -23.46 16.12 12.87
C SER A 61 -22.63 17.29 12.33
N ILE A 62 -22.66 17.52 11.02
CA ILE A 62 -21.95 18.61 10.36
C ILE A 62 -22.68 19.91 10.67
N ASN A 63 -21.93 20.98 10.97
CA ASN A 63 -22.53 22.30 11.17
C ASN A 63 -23.34 22.70 9.92
N PRO A 64 -24.66 22.97 10.03
CA PRO A 64 -25.51 23.24 8.88
C PRO A 64 -25.04 24.41 8.00
N ILE A 65 -24.36 25.40 8.59
CA ILE A 65 -23.77 26.55 7.85
C ILE A 65 -22.72 26.07 6.83
N LYS A 66 -22.12 24.89 7.06
CA LYS A 66 -21.11 24.27 6.19
C LYS A 66 -21.69 23.28 5.18
N ALA A 67 -23.00 23.06 5.15
CA ALA A 67 -23.64 22.16 4.17
C ALA A 67 -23.27 22.51 2.70
N PRO A 68 -23.23 23.79 2.27
CA PRO A 68 -22.76 24.13 0.92
C PRO A 68 -21.29 23.78 0.66
N CYS A 69 -20.45 23.76 1.70
CA CYS A 69 -19.06 23.33 1.59
C CYS A 69 -18.96 21.81 1.43
N LEU A 70 -19.78 21.03 2.18
CA LEU A 70 -19.86 19.59 2.03
C LEU A 70 -20.32 19.19 0.62
N HIS A 71 -21.30 19.90 0.05
CA HIS A 71 -21.73 19.71 -1.34
C HIS A 71 -20.56 19.81 -2.33
N ARG A 72 -19.73 20.86 -2.18
CA ARG A 72 -18.55 21.07 -3.04
C ARG A 72 -17.52 19.95 -2.88
N LEU A 73 -17.31 19.45 -1.67
CA LEU A 73 -16.44 18.31 -1.40
C LEU A 73 -16.98 17.04 -2.07
N MET A 74 -18.29 16.76 -1.92
CA MET A 74 -18.94 15.61 -2.54
C MET A 74 -18.88 15.68 -4.07
N ARG A 75 -19.00 16.86 -4.69
CA ARG A 75 -18.85 17.00 -6.14
C ARG A 75 -17.48 16.54 -6.65
N VAL A 76 -16.40 16.85 -5.92
CA VAL A 76 -15.05 16.37 -6.25
C VAL A 76 -15.00 14.85 -6.13
N LEU A 77 -15.50 14.31 -5.02
CA LEU A 77 -15.44 12.87 -4.75
C LEU A 77 -16.33 12.03 -5.68
N VAL A 78 -17.45 12.59 -6.15
CA VAL A 78 -18.29 12.00 -7.20
C VAL A 78 -17.53 12.02 -8.53
N HIS A 79 -16.92 13.15 -8.89
CA HIS A 79 -16.14 13.25 -10.12
C HIS A 79 -14.95 12.27 -10.12
N SER A 80 -14.30 12.08 -8.97
CA SER A 80 -13.22 11.11 -8.76
C SER A 80 -13.70 9.66 -8.62
N GLY A 81 -15.01 9.38 -8.77
CA GLY A 81 -15.56 8.02 -8.79
C GLY A 81 -15.72 7.33 -7.43
N PHE A 82 -15.50 8.02 -6.31
CA PHE A 82 -15.72 7.46 -4.98
C PHE A 82 -17.19 7.36 -4.61
N PHE A 83 -18.04 8.27 -5.12
CA PHE A 83 -19.47 8.22 -4.90
C PHE A 83 -20.21 8.36 -6.22
N ALA A 84 -21.37 7.72 -6.33
CA ALA A 84 -22.27 7.94 -7.44
C ALA A 84 -23.35 8.95 -7.03
N GLN A 85 -23.69 9.84 -7.96
CA GLN A 85 -24.74 10.83 -7.77
C GLN A 85 -25.95 10.47 -8.64
N GLN A 86 -27.14 10.52 -8.04
CA GLN A 86 -28.41 10.28 -8.71
C GLN A 86 -29.36 11.45 -8.43
N GLN A 87 -30.32 11.67 -9.34
CA GLN A 87 -31.37 12.67 -9.16
C GLN A 87 -32.54 12.02 -8.42
N ALA A 88 -33.14 12.71 -7.44
CA ALA A 88 -34.27 12.17 -6.69
C ALA A 88 -35.54 12.16 -7.57
N ASP A 89 -36.28 11.04 -7.54
CA ASP A 89 -37.49 10.83 -8.37
C ASP A 89 -38.59 11.87 -8.12
N HIS A 90 -38.62 12.48 -6.94
CA HIS A 90 -39.68 13.39 -6.51
C HIS A 90 -39.27 14.87 -6.47
N ASN A 91 -37.98 15.19 -6.71
CA ASN A 91 -37.49 16.56 -6.69
C ASN A 91 -36.21 16.71 -7.53
N GLU A 92 -36.31 17.33 -8.71
CA GLU A 92 -35.18 17.52 -9.63
C GLU A 92 -34.01 18.31 -9.03
N GLN A 93 -34.23 19.06 -7.94
CA GLN A 93 -33.21 19.85 -7.26
C GLN A 93 -32.45 19.06 -6.18
N GLU A 94 -32.92 17.89 -5.80
CA GLU A 94 -32.34 17.10 -4.71
C GLU A 94 -31.43 15.98 -5.26
N GLN A 95 -30.19 15.98 -4.79
CA GLN A 95 -29.15 15.05 -5.22
C GLN A 95 -28.97 13.97 -4.17
N LEU A 96 -29.00 12.72 -4.63
CA LEU A 96 -28.76 11.53 -3.81
C LEU A 96 -27.35 11.01 -4.05
N TYR A 97 -26.65 10.64 -2.97
CA TYR A 97 -25.32 10.06 -3.01
C TYR A 97 -25.35 8.59 -2.61
N SER A 98 -24.61 7.77 -3.34
CA SER A 98 -24.46 6.33 -3.07
C SER A 98 -23.00 5.92 -3.16
N LEU A 99 -22.66 4.80 -2.51
CA LEU A 99 -21.31 4.25 -2.55
C LEU A 99 -21.00 3.61 -3.90
N THR A 100 -19.77 3.75 -4.36
CA THR A 100 -19.17 2.91 -5.40
C THR A 100 -18.31 1.83 -4.76
N TYR A 101 -17.73 0.91 -5.54
CA TYR A 101 -16.76 -0.05 -5.00
C TYR A 101 -15.56 0.65 -4.34
N ALA A 102 -15.13 1.81 -4.86
CA ALA A 102 -14.00 2.56 -4.32
C ALA A 102 -14.27 3.12 -2.91
N SER A 103 -15.48 3.65 -2.64
CA SER A 103 -15.82 4.07 -1.28
C SER A 103 -16.23 2.93 -0.36
N ARG A 104 -16.77 1.82 -0.89
CA ARG A 104 -16.99 0.59 -0.10
C ARG A 104 -15.68 0.01 0.44
N PHE A 105 -14.61 0.09 -0.33
CA PHE A 105 -13.25 -0.29 0.10
C PHE A 105 -12.73 0.54 1.30
N LEU A 106 -13.36 1.69 1.60
CA LEU A 106 -12.98 2.60 2.68
C LEU A 106 -13.92 2.53 3.90
N LEU A 107 -14.86 1.58 3.94
CA LEU A 107 -15.73 1.37 5.10
C LEU A 107 -14.92 0.88 6.30
N LYS A 108 -15.24 1.39 7.49
CA LYS A 108 -14.46 1.12 8.71
C LYS A 108 -14.58 -0.33 9.19
N ASP A 109 -15.79 -0.88 9.09
CA ASP A 109 -16.08 -2.22 9.62
C ASP A 109 -15.71 -3.35 8.63
N GLU A 110 -15.21 -3.00 7.44
CA GLU A 110 -14.78 -4.01 6.49
C GLU A 110 -13.40 -4.58 6.85
N PRO A 111 -13.25 -5.91 6.99
CA PRO A 111 -11.98 -6.52 7.40
C PRO A 111 -10.81 -6.14 6.48
N THR A 112 -11.08 -5.92 5.20
CA THR A 112 -10.08 -5.56 4.19
C THR A 112 -10.10 -4.07 3.85
N SER A 113 -10.55 -3.22 4.77
CA SER A 113 -10.64 -1.77 4.54
C SER A 113 -9.28 -1.16 4.19
N GLY A 114 -9.26 -0.34 3.13
CA GLY A 114 -8.09 0.46 2.75
C GLY A 114 -7.99 1.80 3.47
N ALA A 115 -8.95 2.15 4.33
CA ALA A 115 -8.97 3.44 5.01
C ALA A 115 -7.71 3.72 5.86
N PRO A 116 -7.17 2.76 6.65
CA PRO A 116 -5.96 3.02 7.43
C PRO A 116 -4.74 3.31 6.54
N LEU A 117 -4.54 2.52 5.48
CA LEU A 117 -3.46 2.75 4.50
C LEU A 117 -3.58 4.13 3.85
N LEU A 118 -4.78 4.50 3.39
CA LEU A 118 -5.04 5.81 2.82
C LEU A 118 -4.65 6.93 3.78
N LEU A 119 -5.04 6.84 5.06
CA LEU A 119 -4.82 7.89 6.04
C LEU A 119 -3.34 8.10 6.35
N VAL A 120 -2.53 7.03 6.38
CA VAL A 120 -1.07 7.11 6.56
C VAL A 120 -0.39 7.74 5.34
N GLN A 121 -0.76 7.34 4.13
CA GLN A 121 -0.13 7.83 2.90
C GLN A 121 -0.30 9.35 2.70
N VAL A 122 -1.41 9.90 3.19
CA VAL A 122 -1.71 11.34 3.13
C VAL A 122 -1.39 12.07 4.45
N ASP A 123 -0.68 11.42 5.36
CA ASP A 123 -0.26 12.03 6.62
C ASP A 123 0.97 12.93 6.42
N PRO A 124 1.07 14.07 7.12
CA PRO A 124 2.23 14.96 6.99
C PRO A 124 3.58 14.28 7.17
N HIS A 125 3.67 13.21 7.99
CA HIS A 125 4.92 12.46 8.15
C HIS A 125 5.42 11.86 6.82
N LEU A 126 4.53 11.46 5.92
CA LEU A 126 4.89 10.90 4.60
C LEU A 126 4.80 11.92 3.47
N THR A 127 3.93 12.94 3.57
CA THR A 127 3.78 13.94 2.50
C THR A 127 4.76 15.11 2.61
N ASN A 128 5.21 15.47 3.82
CA ASN A 128 6.11 16.60 4.01
C ASN A 128 7.47 16.43 3.31
N PRO A 129 8.11 15.24 3.32
CA PRO A 129 9.34 14.98 2.55
C PRO A 129 9.25 15.33 1.06
N CYS A 130 8.07 15.23 0.44
CA CYS A 130 7.88 15.60 -0.96
C CYS A 130 8.18 17.09 -1.24
N HIS A 131 8.04 17.97 -0.23
CA HIS A 131 8.39 19.39 -0.37
C HIS A 131 9.91 19.62 -0.47
N PHE A 132 10.73 18.64 -0.09
CA PHE A 132 12.19 18.73 -0.06
C PHE A 132 12.86 18.08 -1.27
N LEU A 133 12.11 17.53 -2.24
CA LEU A 133 12.67 16.86 -3.42
C LEU A 133 13.71 17.71 -4.17
N SER A 134 13.42 19.00 -4.39
CA SER A 134 14.35 19.91 -5.10
C SER A 134 15.65 20.17 -4.34
N ASP A 135 15.58 20.23 -3.01
CA ASP A 135 16.76 20.46 -2.16
C ASP A 135 17.57 19.17 -1.99
N TRP A 136 16.87 18.03 -1.88
CA TRP A 136 17.47 16.69 -1.84
C TRP A 136 18.30 16.40 -3.11
N PHE A 137 17.79 16.69 -4.31
CA PHE A 137 18.56 16.55 -5.55
C PHE A 137 19.86 17.37 -5.59
N ARG A 138 20.03 18.35 -4.69
CA ARG A 138 21.21 19.21 -4.60
C ARG A 138 22.13 18.88 -3.43
N ASN A 139 21.70 17.99 -2.53
CA ASN A 139 22.47 17.61 -1.35
C ASN A 139 22.94 16.14 -1.44
N SER A 140 23.55 15.64 -0.36
CA SER A 140 24.11 14.29 -0.28
C SER A 140 23.30 13.36 0.62
N ASP A 141 22.13 13.77 1.07
CA ASP A 141 21.28 12.93 1.92
C ASP A 141 20.73 11.76 1.10
N PRO A 142 20.52 10.58 1.71
CA PRO A 142 20.09 9.40 0.97
C PRO A 142 18.64 9.50 0.47
N THR A 143 17.77 10.25 1.15
CA THR A 143 16.36 10.41 0.78
C THR A 143 15.83 11.81 1.13
N PRO A 144 14.78 12.31 0.44
CA PRO A 144 14.04 13.50 0.85
C PRO A 144 13.52 13.43 2.29
N PHE A 145 13.18 12.24 2.79
CA PHE A 145 12.81 12.04 4.20
C PHE A 145 13.93 12.43 5.15
N VAL A 146 15.18 12.06 4.85
CA VAL A 146 16.34 12.48 5.65
C VAL A 146 16.55 13.99 5.56
N THR A 147 16.39 14.59 4.38
CA THR A 147 16.47 16.05 4.26
C THR A 147 15.39 16.78 5.08
N ALA A 148 14.18 16.21 5.18
CA ALA A 148 13.09 16.80 5.95
C ALA A 148 13.20 16.61 7.47
N TYR A 149 13.67 15.43 7.91
CA TYR A 149 13.60 15.02 9.32
C TYR A 149 14.97 14.74 9.97
N GLY A 150 16.05 14.80 9.21
CA GLY A 150 17.43 14.60 9.67
C GLY A 150 17.79 13.16 10.06
N LYS A 151 16.91 12.19 9.84
CA LYS A 151 17.10 10.77 10.20
C LYS A 151 16.44 9.84 9.19
N PRO A 152 16.96 8.61 8.99
CA PRO A 152 16.31 7.58 8.19
C PRO A 152 14.89 7.25 8.70
N PHE A 153 14.02 6.78 7.80
CA PHE A 153 12.62 6.50 8.10
C PHE A 153 12.40 5.55 9.29
N TRP A 154 13.07 4.40 9.28
CA TRP A 154 12.90 3.39 10.32
C TRP A 154 13.43 3.87 11.68
N ASP A 155 14.55 4.61 11.69
CA ASP A 155 15.08 5.25 12.91
C ASP A 155 14.10 6.30 13.44
N TYR A 156 13.50 7.10 12.56
CA TYR A 156 12.49 8.08 12.94
C TYR A 156 11.26 7.41 13.54
N ALA A 157 10.71 6.38 12.89
CA ALA A 157 9.55 5.64 13.37
C ALA A 157 9.79 5.00 14.74
N ALA A 158 10.96 4.40 14.97
CA ALA A 158 11.34 3.82 16.25
C ALA A 158 11.34 4.84 17.41
N HIS A 159 11.58 6.12 17.13
CA HIS A 159 11.56 7.20 18.12
C HIS A 159 10.21 7.93 18.23
N GLU A 160 9.24 7.61 17.37
CA GLU A 160 7.91 8.24 17.34
C GLU A 160 6.79 7.19 17.48
N PRO A 161 6.52 6.68 18.71
CA PRO A 161 5.62 5.54 18.92
C PRO A 161 4.21 5.72 18.36
N LYS A 162 3.68 6.96 18.37
CA LYS A 162 2.37 7.25 17.78
C LYS A 162 2.36 7.07 16.28
N PHE A 163 3.40 7.56 15.60
CA PHE A 163 3.56 7.39 14.16
C PHE A 163 3.82 5.92 13.81
N ASN A 164 4.70 5.24 14.56
CA ASN A 164 4.97 3.81 14.36
C ASN A 164 3.70 2.96 14.46
N ASN A 165 2.89 3.17 15.49
CA ASN A 165 1.64 2.43 15.66
C ASN A 165 0.67 2.70 14.51
N PHE A 166 0.55 3.97 14.10
CA PHE A 166 -0.30 4.36 12.97
C PHE A 166 0.16 3.75 11.65
N PHE A 167 1.48 3.74 11.39
CA PHE A 167 2.07 3.08 10.21
C PHE A 167 1.84 1.56 10.23
N ASN A 168 2.05 0.92 11.38
CA ASN A 168 1.83 -0.53 11.52
C ASN A 168 0.37 -0.93 11.32
N GLU A 169 -0.58 -0.11 11.77
CA GLU A 169 -2.02 -0.32 11.51
C GLU A 169 -2.34 -0.23 10.01
N ALA A 170 -1.75 0.75 9.31
CA ALA A 170 -1.86 0.86 7.85
C ALA A 170 -1.29 -0.38 7.14
N MET A 171 -0.09 -0.82 7.49
CA MET A 171 0.53 -2.01 6.88
C MET A 171 -0.25 -3.29 7.21
N ALA A 172 -0.85 -3.38 8.39
CA ALA A 172 -1.74 -4.48 8.75
C ALA A 172 -2.99 -4.50 7.87
N SER A 173 -3.64 -3.35 7.65
CA SER A 173 -4.84 -3.23 6.78
C SER A 173 -4.57 -3.70 5.35
N ASP A 174 -3.45 -3.27 4.77
CA ASP A 174 -3.01 -3.70 3.43
C ASP A 174 -2.71 -5.19 3.38
N SER A 175 -2.05 -5.71 4.42
CA SER A 175 -1.72 -7.13 4.54
C SER A 175 -2.96 -8.01 4.67
N GLN A 176 -4.03 -7.53 5.32
CA GLN A 176 -5.26 -8.28 5.46
C GLN A 176 -5.95 -8.54 4.11
N LEU A 177 -6.00 -7.53 3.24
CA LEU A 177 -6.50 -7.67 1.87
C LEU A 177 -5.66 -8.68 1.08
N ILE A 178 -4.34 -8.45 1.05
CA ILE A 178 -3.42 -9.26 0.24
C ILE A 178 -3.38 -10.70 0.71
N ALA A 179 -3.36 -10.96 2.02
CA ALA A 179 -3.40 -12.31 2.56
C ALA A 179 -4.67 -13.06 2.14
N SER A 180 -5.82 -12.38 2.14
CA SER A 180 -7.10 -12.96 1.75
C SER A 180 -7.09 -13.39 0.28
N VAL A 181 -6.53 -12.57 -0.61
CA VAL A 181 -6.38 -12.91 -2.04
C VAL A 181 -5.36 -14.03 -2.24
N VAL A 182 -4.21 -13.98 -1.57
CA VAL A 182 -3.14 -14.98 -1.70
C VAL A 182 -3.62 -16.37 -1.24
N VAL A 183 -4.34 -16.45 -0.12
CA VAL A 183 -4.91 -17.70 0.37
C VAL A 183 -6.01 -18.24 -0.56
N GLY A 184 -6.83 -17.36 -1.15
CA GLY A 184 -7.90 -17.76 -2.07
C GLY A 184 -7.39 -18.24 -3.43
N GLU A 185 -6.51 -17.44 -4.05
CA GLU A 185 -6.16 -17.56 -5.47
C GLU A 185 -4.76 -18.17 -5.69
N CYS A 186 -3.85 -18.05 -4.72
CA CYS A 186 -2.45 -18.44 -4.86
C CYS A 186 -2.04 -19.58 -3.90
N LYS A 187 -3.00 -20.33 -3.34
CA LYS A 187 -2.76 -21.38 -2.32
C LYS A 187 -1.70 -22.41 -2.68
N GLU A 188 -1.50 -22.70 -3.97
CA GLU A 188 -0.50 -23.67 -4.43
C GLU A 188 0.94 -23.25 -4.06
N VAL A 189 1.20 -21.95 -3.82
CA VAL A 189 2.51 -21.46 -3.37
C VAL A 189 2.93 -22.11 -2.04
N PHE A 190 1.96 -22.44 -1.18
CA PHE A 190 2.18 -23.04 0.14
C PHE A 190 2.16 -24.57 0.14
N ARG A 191 1.92 -25.20 -1.01
CA ARG A 191 1.74 -26.64 -1.09
C ARG A 191 3.01 -27.39 -0.69
N GLY A 192 2.87 -28.28 0.29
CA GLY A 192 3.95 -29.16 0.74
C GLY A 192 4.93 -28.51 1.73
N LEU A 193 4.70 -27.26 2.13
CA LEU A 193 5.44 -26.58 3.18
C LEU A 193 5.00 -27.07 4.57
N SER A 194 5.95 -27.24 5.47
CA SER A 194 5.71 -27.52 6.90
C SER A 194 6.03 -26.32 7.79
N SER A 195 6.91 -25.42 7.33
CA SER A 195 7.21 -24.15 8.00
C SER A 195 7.38 -22.97 7.03
N LEU A 196 6.92 -21.80 7.46
CA LEU A 196 7.00 -20.54 6.75
C LEU A 196 7.45 -19.44 7.73
N ILE A 197 8.45 -18.64 7.35
CA ILE A 197 8.78 -17.40 8.08
C ILE A 197 8.34 -16.20 7.26
N ASP A 198 7.55 -15.32 7.87
CA ASP A 198 7.16 -14.01 7.36
C ASP A 198 8.15 -12.96 7.88
N VAL A 199 9.12 -12.61 7.04
CA VAL A 199 10.23 -11.71 7.37
C VAL A 199 9.81 -10.26 7.12
N GLY A 200 9.98 -9.41 8.13
CA GLY A 200 9.36 -8.09 8.18
C GLY A 200 7.83 -8.19 8.29
N GLY A 201 7.31 -9.26 8.90
CA GLY A 201 5.88 -9.56 8.98
C GLY A 201 5.06 -8.62 9.87
N GLY A 202 5.69 -7.61 10.48
CA GLY A 202 5.06 -6.59 11.31
C GLY A 202 4.30 -7.18 12.49
N THR A 203 3.03 -6.81 12.62
CA THR A 203 2.14 -7.34 13.67
C THR A 203 1.54 -8.72 13.35
N GLY A 204 2.02 -9.35 12.29
CA GLY A 204 1.73 -10.73 11.92
C GLY A 204 0.43 -10.94 11.14
N THR A 205 -0.17 -9.89 10.57
CA THR A 205 -1.48 -10.00 9.89
C THR A 205 -1.46 -11.02 8.75
N MET A 206 -0.44 -10.97 7.89
CA MET A 206 -0.28 -11.91 6.77
C MET A 206 -0.13 -13.34 7.29
N ALA A 207 0.85 -13.58 8.18
CA ALA A 207 1.08 -14.87 8.80
C ALA A 207 -0.14 -15.44 9.54
N LYS A 208 -0.93 -14.62 10.25
CA LYS A 208 -2.16 -15.06 10.94
C LYS A 208 -3.20 -15.62 9.98
N VAL A 209 -3.42 -14.94 8.86
CA VAL A 209 -4.38 -15.38 7.83
C VAL A 209 -3.89 -16.67 7.17
N ILE A 210 -2.60 -16.78 6.85
CA ILE A 210 -1.98 -17.99 6.31
C ILE A 210 -2.10 -19.16 7.30
N ALA A 211 -1.71 -18.96 8.57
CA ALA A 211 -1.75 -19.97 9.62
C ALA A 211 -3.17 -20.52 9.85
N LYS A 212 -4.18 -19.65 9.78
CA LYS A 212 -5.60 -20.05 9.88
C LYS A 212 -6.04 -20.88 8.67
N ALA A 213 -5.58 -20.53 7.46
CA ALA A 213 -5.94 -21.23 6.24
C ALA A 213 -5.22 -22.58 6.08
N PHE A 214 -4.02 -22.71 6.64
CA PHE A 214 -3.20 -23.91 6.59
C PHE A 214 -2.78 -24.36 8.00
N PRO A 215 -3.67 -25.03 8.78
CA PRO A 215 -3.39 -25.41 10.18
C PRO A 215 -2.18 -26.33 10.37
N HIS A 216 -1.72 -27.00 9.31
CA HIS A 216 -0.54 -27.86 9.31
C HIS A 216 0.78 -27.09 9.11
N LEU A 217 0.70 -25.84 8.64
CA LEU A 217 1.85 -24.98 8.39
C LEU A 217 2.21 -24.24 9.68
N LYS A 218 3.46 -24.39 10.13
CA LYS A 218 4.02 -23.58 11.21
C LYS A 218 4.45 -22.23 10.65
N CYS A 219 3.83 -21.15 11.11
CA CYS A 219 4.17 -19.80 10.70
C CYS A 219 4.97 -19.10 11.80
N THR A 220 6.01 -18.38 11.42
CA THR A 220 6.81 -17.55 12.31
C THR A 220 6.83 -16.14 11.74
N VAL A 221 6.42 -15.16 12.53
CA VAL A 221 6.59 -13.73 12.20
C VAL A 221 7.96 -13.32 12.70
N PHE A 222 8.81 -12.84 11.81
CA PHE A 222 10.15 -12.36 12.12
C PHE A 222 10.25 -10.87 11.81
N ASP A 223 10.50 -10.05 12.83
CA ASP A 223 10.63 -8.60 12.68
C ASP A 223 11.59 -8.03 13.73
N GLN A 224 11.79 -6.70 13.72
CA GLN A 224 12.61 -6.04 14.73
C GLN A 224 12.07 -6.30 16.14
N PRO A 225 12.94 -6.43 17.16
CA PRO A 225 12.51 -6.76 18.53
C PRO A 225 11.41 -5.85 19.07
N HIS A 226 11.47 -4.54 18.78
CA HIS A 226 10.48 -3.58 19.28
C HIS A 226 9.09 -3.73 18.66
N VAL A 227 8.98 -4.31 17.45
CA VAL A 227 7.70 -4.53 16.74
C VAL A 227 6.97 -5.73 17.34
N VAL A 228 7.70 -6.79 17.69
CA VAL A 228 7.12 -8.07 18.14
C VAL A 228 7.10 -8.27 19.66
N ALA A 229 7.75 -7.38 20.44
CA ALA A 229 7.99 -7.54 21.88
C ALA A 229 6.75 -7.94 22.73
N ASN A 230 5.55 -7.48 22.35
CA ASN A 230 4.31 -7.69 23.11
C ASN A 230 3.29 -8.56 22.37
N LEU A 231 3.71 -9.24 21.29
CA LEU A 231 2.82 -10.07 20.49
C LEU A 231 2.89 -11.51 20.96
N GLN A 232 1.71 -12.12 21.13
CA GLN A 232 1.59 -13.53 21.47
C GLN A 232 1.15 -14.33 20.25
N GLY A 233 1.79 -15.48 20.08
CA GLY A 233 1.48 -16.46 19.06
C GLY A 233 0.19 -17.23 19.30
N GLY A 234 -0.05 -18.21 18.45
CA GLY A 234 -1.13 -19.20 18.57
C GLY A 234 -0.57 -20.63 18.41
N GLU A 235 -1.43 -21.62 18.20
CA GLU A 235 -1.02 -23.03 18.11
C GLU A 235 0.03 -23.30 17.01
N ASN A 236 -0.11 -22.65 15.85
CA ASN A 236 0.81 -22.78 14.71
C ASN A 236 1.42 -21.43 14.27
N LEU A 237 1.44 -20.44 15.16
CA LEU A 237 2.01 -19.11 14.90
C LEU A 237 2.91 -18.69 16.05
N GLU A 238 4.13 -18.25 15.76
CA GLU A 238 5.04 -17.65 16.74
C GLU A 238 5.60 -16.31 16.26
N PHE A 239 6.17 -15.54 17.19
CA PHE A 239 6.81 -14.26 16.93
C PHE A 239 8.27 -14.32 17.37
N VAL A 240 9.18 -13.87 16.51
CA VAL A 240 10.63 -13.86 16.77
C VAL A 240 11.18 -12.48 16.45
N GLY A 241 11.85 -11.87 17.42
CA GLY A 241 12.56 -10.61 17.25
C GLY A 241 13.98 -10.84 16.73
N GLY A 242 14.40 -10.09 15.72
CA GLY A 242 15.77 -10.15 15.22
C GLY A 242 16.07 -9.12 14.13
N ASP A 243 17.23 -9.28 13.49
CA ASP A 243 17.67 -8.46 12.36
C ASP A 243 17.83 -9.33 11.10
N ILE A 244 17.13 -8.93 10.03
CA ILE A 244 17.16 -9.57 8.71
C ILE A 244 18.57 -9.62 8.10
N PHE A 245 19.44 -8.68 8.45
CA PHE A 245 20.82 -8.62 7.96
C PHE A 245 21.77 -9.55 8.73
N GLU A 246 21.39 -10.00 9.92
CA GLU A 246 22.19 -10.90 10.74
C GLU A 246 21.87 -12.38 10.48
N ALA A 247 20.67 -12.82 10.89
CA ALA A 247 20.25 -14.21 10.79
C ALA A 247 18.72 -14.33 10.76
N ILE A 248 18.22 -15.11 9.79
CA ILE A 248 16.81 -15.49 9.68
C ILE A 248 16.70 -16.95 10.17
N PRO A 249 15.73 -17.29 11.04
CA PRO A 249 15.54 -18.68 11.47
C PRO A 249 15.28 -19.63 10.29
N PRO A 250 15.54 -20.94 10.42
CA PRO A 250 15.37 -21.87 9.31
C PRO A 250 13.90 -22.22 9.02
N ALA A 251 13.50 -22.31 7.75
CA ALA A 251 12.16 -22.71 7.33
C ALA A 251 12.12 -23.41 5.95
N ASP A 252 10.98 -24.02 5.60
CA ASP A 252 10.79 -24.56 4.25
C ASP A 252 10.56 -23.42 3.22
N ALA A 253 9.96 -22.30 3.62
CA ALA A 253 9.85 -21.10 2.81
C ALA A 253 10.01 -19.81 3.62
N ILE A 254 10.47 -18.75 2.93
CA ILE A 254 10.60 -17.40 3.47
C ILE A 254 9.67 -16.47 2.69
N LEU A 255 8.81 -15.72 3.37
CA LEU A 255 7.91 -14.73 2.80
C LEU A 255 8.47 -13.32 3.05
N LEU A 256 8.49 -12.49 2.01
CA LEU A 256 8.89 -11.09 2.02
C LEU A 256 7.78 -10.27 1.35
N LYS A 257 6.88 -9.70 2.14
CA LYS A 257 5.83 -8.79 1.63
C LYS A 257 6.22 -7.34 1.89
N SER A 258 6.33 -6.52 0.84
CA SER A 258 6.64 -5.09 0.98
C SER A 258 7.94 -4.85 1.75
N ILE A 259 8.96 -5.66 1.47
CA ILE A 259 10.26 -5.58 2.13
C ILE A 259 11.32 -5.07 1.16
N LEU A 260 11.52 -5.79 0.05
CA LEU A 260 12.66 -5.55 -0.83
C LEU A 260 12.54 -4.22 -1.58
N HIS A 261 11.33 -3.70 -1.77
CA HIS A 261 11.13 -2.36 -2.31
C HIS A 261 11.62 -1.23 -1.38
N ASN A 262 11.91 -1.49 -0.10
CA ASN A 262 12.42 -0.48 0.84
C ASN A 262 13.94 -0.31 0.80
N TRP A 263 14.65 -1.22 0.12
CA TRP A 263 16.10 -1.34 0.22
C TRP A 263 16.78 -1.13 -1.12
N SER A 264 18.04 -0.68 -1.06
CA SER A 264 18.89 -0.60 -2.24
C SER A 264 19.15 -1.98 -2.84
N ASP A 265 19.58 -2.05 -4.10
CA ASP A 265 19.87 -3.34 -4.76
C ASP A 265 20.93 -4.15 -4.01
N GLY A 266 21.96 -3.49 -3.48
CA GLY A 266 23.01 -4.14 -2.69
C GLY A 266 22.51 -4.73 -1.37
N GLU A 267 21.57 -4.05 -0.71
CA GLU A 267 20.93 -4.54 0.51
C GLU A 267 19.94 -5.66 0.21
N CYS A 268 19.17 -5.56 -0.88
CA CYS A 268 18.29 -6.63 -1.34
C CYS A 268 19.06 -7.92 -1.59
N VAL A 269 20.25 -7.86 -2.22
CA VAL A 269 21.09 -9.04 -2.43
C VAL A 269 21.55 -9.64 -1.09
N LYS A 270 21.89 -8.82 -0.09
CA LYS A 270 22.25 -9.32 1.26
C LYS A 270 21.06 -10.03 1.92
N ILE A 271 19.88 -9.42 1.87
CA ILE A 271 18.64 -9.99 2.41
C ILE A 271 18.30 -11.31 1.72
N LEU A 272 18.34 -11.36 0.39
CA LEU A 272 18.05 -12.57 -0.38
C LEU A 272 19.06 -13.70 -0.07
N LYS A 273 20.34 -13.38 0.15
CA LYS A 273 21.34 -14.37 0.60
C LYS A 273 21.00 -14.91 1.99
N LYS A 274 20.56 -14.06 2.92
CA LYS A 274 20.09 -14.51 4.25
C LYS A 274 18.86 -15.41 4.16
N CYS A 275 17.93 -15.08 3.25
CA CYS A 275 16.78 -15.93 2.98
C CYS A 275 17.20 -17.28 2.40
N LYS A 276 18.18 -17.30 1.49
CA LYS A 276 18.75 -18.53 0.93
C LYS A 276 19.41 -19.41 2.00
N GLU A 277 20.19 -18.81 2.90
CA GLU A 277 20.82 -19.49 4.05
C GLU A 277 19.78 -20.11 5.00
N ALA A 278 18.63 -19.45 5.17
CA ALA A 278 17.54 -19.90 6.05
C ALA A 278 16.68 -21.03 5.46
N ILE A 279 16.72 -21.27 4.15
CA ILE A 279 15.95 -22.35 3.55
C ILE A 279 16.55 -23.70 3.95
N HIS A 280 15.73 -24.55 4.59
CA HIS A 280 16.17 -25.85 5.08
C HIS A 280 16.63 -26.75 3.92
N PRO A 281 17.82 -27.37 4.00
CA PRO A 281 18.30 -28.26 2.94
C PRO A 281 17.57 -29.60 2.98
N ARG A 282 16.36 -29.67 2.42
CA ARG A 282 15.68 -30.96 2.18
C ARG A 282 16.05 -31.49 0.79
N LYS A 283 16.42 -32.78 0.73
CA LYS A 283 16.85 -33.45 -0.50
C LYS A 283 15.75 -33.63 -1.57
N ASP A 284 14.47 -33.53 -1.18
CA ASP A 284 13.36 -34.05 -2.01
C ASP A 284 12.25 -33.02 -2.32
N LYS A 285 12.21 -31.90 -1.58
CA LYS A 285 11.23 -30.81 -1.74
C LYS A 285 11.98 -29.50 -1.59
N GLY A 286 12.38 -28.88 -2.69
CA GLY A 286 13.14 -27.63 -2.68
C GLY A 286 12.36 -26.54 -1.91
N GLY A 287 13.05 -25.80 -1.04
CA GLY A 287 12.47 -24.62 -0.42
C GLY A 287 12.45 -23.42 -1.38
N LYS A 288 11.82 -22.33 -0.95
CA LYS A 288 11.63 -21.15 -1.80
C LYS A 288 11.59 -19.86 -1.00
N VAL A 289 11.86 -18.74 -1.68
CA VAL A 289 11.49 -17.41 -1.21
C VAL A 289 10.23 -16.99 -1.96
N ILE A 290 9.25 -16.47 -1.23
CA ILE A 290 8.00 -15.91 -1.75
C ILE A 290 8.08 -14.41 -1.53
N ILE A 291 8.02 -13.63 -2.59
CA ILE A 291 8.08 -12.17 -2.53
C ILE A 291 6.74 -11.63 -3.00
N ILE A 292 6.20 -10.64 -2.28
CA ILE A 292 5.02 -9.89 -2.71
C ILE A 292 5.41 -8.42 -2.75
N ASP A 293 5.71 -7.95 -3.96
CA ASP A 293 6.11 -6.57 -4.27
C ASP A 293 5.64 -6.17 -5.67
N ILE A 294 5.80 -4.89 -6.02
CA ILE A 294 5.46 -4.40 -7.36
C ILE A 294 6.49 -4.91 -8.36
N VAL A 295 5.99 -5.35 -9.52
CA VAL A 295 6.79 -5.57 -10.71
C VAL A 295 6.37 -4.52 -11.71
N MET A 296 7.22 -3.53 -11.95
CA MET A 296 6.92 -2.44 -12.87
C MET A 296 6.68 -2.97 -14.28
N GLU A 297 5.85 -2.27 -15.04
CA GLU A 297 5.57 -2.55 -16.47
C GLU A 297 4.87 -3.91 -16.74
N ASN A 298 4.47 -4.64 -15.70
CA ASN A 298 3.76 -5.92 -15.83
C ASN A 298 2.24 -5.77 -16.05
N ASN A 299 1.71 -4.58 -15.78
CA ASN A 299 0.28 -4.25 -15.81
C ASN A 299 -0.06 -3.42 -17.04
N LYS A 300 -1.24 -3.65 -17.62
CA LYS A 300 -1.69 -2.98 -18.85
C LYS A 300 -2.83 -1.99 -18.65
N GLY A 301 -3.34 -1.84 -17.42
CA GLY A 301 -4.40 -0.89 -17.09
C GLY A 301 -3.82 0.43 -16.61
N ASP A 302 -4.28 1.55 -17.18
CA ASP A 302 -3.75 2.89 -16.92
C ASP A 302 -3.69 3.25 -15.43
N GLU A 303 -4.75 2.95 -14.65
CA GLU A 303 -4.79 3.23 -13.21
C GLU A 303 -3.78 2.42 -12.39
N ALA A 304 -3.58 1.14 -12.75
CA ALA A 304 -2.62 0.28 -12.07
C ALA A 304 -1.18 0.73 -12.36
N VAL A 305 -0.91 1.15 -13.59
CA VAL A 305 0.40 1.69 -13.98
C VAL A 305 0.68 3.01 -13.26
N GLU A 306 -0.29 3.91 -13.17
CA GLU A 306 -0.14 5.17 -12.43
C GLU A 306 0.14 4.91 -10.94
N ALA A 307 -0.59 3.99 -10.31
CA ALA A 307 -0.35 3.61 -8.93
C ALA A 307 1.07 3.04 -8.71
N GLN A 308 1.57 2.21 -9.62
CA GLN A 308 2.93 1.68 -9.57
C GLN A 308 3.98 2.79 -9.65
N LEU A 309 3.81 3.75 -10.55
CA LEU A 309 4.71 4.91 -10.68
C LEU A 309 4.70 5.80 -9.43
N PHE A 310 3.52 6.02 -8.82
CA PHE A 310 3.44 6.78 -7.57
C PHE A 310 4.11 6.05 -6.40
N TYR A 311 4.03 4.72 -6.35
CA TYR A 311 4.74 3.94 -5.34
C TYR A 311 6.26 3.99 -5.52
N ASP A 312 6.76 3.99 -6.77
CA ASP A 312 8.20 4.14 -7.02
C ASP A 312 8.73 5.50 -6.52
N ILE A 313 8.01 6.59 -6.81
CA ILE A 313 8.33 7.91 -6.27
C ILE A 313 8.23 7.93 -4.74
N LEU A 314 7.23 7.26 -4.15
CA LEU A 314 7.10 7.15 -2.70
C LEU A 314 8.31 6.43 -2.10
N MET A 315 8.78 5.35 -2.72
CA MET A 315 9.97 4.62 -2.27
C MET A 315 11.19 5.53 -2.33
N MET A 316 11.41 6.25 -3.43
CA MET A 316 12.50 7.24 -3.56
C MET A 316 12.43 8.35 -2.49
N VAL A 317 11.22 8.79 -2.11
CA VAL A 317 11.02 9.87 -1.14
C VAL A 317 11.27 9.41 0.30
N VAL A 318 10.74 8.25 0.67
CA VAL A 318 10.65 7.82 2.07
C VAL A 318 11.84 6.93 2.48
N VAL A 319 12.32 6.07 1.59
CA VAL A 319 13.32 5.04 1.86
C VAL A 319 14.40 5.00 0.76
N ALA A 320 15.48 4.26 0.95
CA ALA A 320 16.55 4.14 -0.06
C ALA A 320 16.24 3.05 -1.10
N GLY A 321 14.95 2.82 -1.36
CA GLY A 321 14.43 1.74 -2.17
C GLY A 321 13.88 2.19 -3.52
N LYS A 322 13.23 1.26 -4.22
CA LYS A 322 12.57 1.49 -5.52
C LYS A 322 11.62 0.35 -5.85
N GLU A 323 10.65 0.62 -6.71
CA GLU A 323 9.91 -0.44 -7.39
C GLU A 323 10.70 -0.92 -8.61
N ARG A 324 10.66 -2.23 -8.88
CA ARG A 324 11.57 -2.87 -9.86
C ARG A 324 10.80 -3.49 -11.00
N ASN A 325 11.31 -3.38 -12.22
CA ASN A 325 10.80 -4.20 -13.33
C ASN A 325 11.33 -5.65 -13.24
N GLU A 326 10.81 -6.54 -14.08
CA GLU A 326 11.18 -7.96 -14.07
C GLU A 326 12.68 -8.19 -14.27
N ARG A 327 13.34 -7.41 -15.14
CA ARG A 327 14.77 -7.53 -15.40
C ARG A 327 15.62 -7.13 -14.18
N GLU A 328 15.21 -6.09 -13.46
CA GLU A 328 15.88 -5.69 -12.22
C GLU A 328 15.70 -6.74 -11.12
N TRP A 329 14.50 -7.31 -10.99
CA TRP A 329 14.24 -8.45 -10.10
C TRP A 329 15.14 -9.65 -10.43
N GLU A 330 15.20 -10.05 -11.70
CA GLU A 330 16.06 -11.14 -12.18
C GLU A 330 17.53 -10.90 -11.80
N ASN A 331 18.04 -9.69 -12.01
CA ASN A 331 19.41 -9.34 -11.64
C ASN A 331 19.67 -9.51 -10.13
N LEU A 332 18.72 -9.13 -9.27
CA LEU A 332 18.85 -9.36 -7.83
C LEU A 332 18.90 -10.85 -7.48
N PHE A 333 18.02 -11.65 -8.09
CA PHE A 333 17.96 -13.08 -7.85
C PHE A 333 19.27 -13.77 -8.26
N LEU A 334 19.78 -13.46 -9.46
CA LEU A 334 21.06 -13.98 -9.96
C LEU A 334 22.24 -13.56 -9.06
N ALA A 335 22.29 -12.29 -8.63
CA ALA A 335 23.34 -11.80 -7.75
C ALA A 335 23.30 -12.41 -6.34
N ALA A 336 22.11 -12.80 -5.88
CA ALA A 336 21.90 -13.55 -4.63
C ALA A 336 22.12 -15.07 -4.81
N GLY A 337 22.36 -15.53 -6.04
CA GLY A 337 22.68 -16.91 -6.37
C GLY A 337 21.47 -17.83 -6.56
N PHE A 338 20.28 -17.29 -6.79
CA PHE A 338 19.10 -18.07 -7.16
C PHE A 338 19.11 -18.38 -8.66
N ALA A 339 18.59 -19.55 -9.06
CA ALA A 339 18.67 -20.03 -10.44
C ALA A 339 17.36 -19.84 -11.23
N HIS A 340 16.22 -19.90 -10.54
CA HIS A 340 14.90 -19.85 -11.17
C HIS A 340 13.95 -18.97 -10.37
N TYR A 341 13.04 -18.31 -11.08
CA TYR A 341 11.94 -17.58 -10.49
C TYR A 341 10.68 -17.71 -11.32
N LYS A 342 9.54 -17.39 -10.73
CA LYS A 342 8.23 -17.34 -11.38
C LYS A 342 7.46 -16.14 -10.86
N ILE A 343 6.94 -15.31 -11.76
CA ILE A 343 6.10 -14.16 -11.42
C ILE A 343 4.63 -14.49 -11.73
N THR A 344 3.74 -14.15 -10.79
CA THR A 344 2.29 -14.27 -10.92
C THR A 344 1.64 -12.90 -10.64
N SER A 345 1.05 -12.27 -11.66
CA SER A 345 0.47 -10.91 -11.59
C SER A 345 -1.03 -10.94 -11.27
N THR A 346 -1.41 -11.43 -10.10
CA THR A 346 -2.83 -11.55 -9.67
C THR A 346 -3.19 -10.69 -8.46
N LEU A 347 -2.27 -9.85 -7.97
CA LEU A 347 -2.41 -9.09 -6.71
C LEU A 347 -2.57 -7.58 -6.95
N GLY A 348 -3.34 -7.22 -7.99
CA GLY A 348 -3.56 -5.83 -8.40
C GLY A 348 -2.25 -5.16 -8.87
N PRO A 349 -1.82 -4.04 -8.26
CA PRO A 349 -0.56 -3.39 -8.63
C PRO A 349 0.68 -4.22 -8.27
N ARG A 350 0.54 -5.26 -7.43
CA ARG A 350 1.61 -6.14 -6.96
C ARG A 350 1.64 -7.46 -7.71
N SER A 351 2.77 -8.13 -7.61
CA SER A 351 2.95 -9.52 -8.05
C SER A 351 3.31 -10.42 -6.88
N LEU A 352 3.05 -11.72 -7.06
CA LEU A 352 3.66 -12.77 -6.27
C LEU A 352 4.83 -13.36 -7.06
N ILE A 353 6.02 -13.37 -6.47
CA ILE A 353 7.24 -13.90 -7.08
C ILE A 353 7.72 -15.09 -6.24
N GLU A 354 7.86 -16.25 -6.86
CA GLU A 354 8.52 -17.42 -6.25
C GLU A 354 9.96 -17.47 -6.74
N VAL A 355 10.94 -17.58 -5.83
CA VAL A 355 12.37 -17.65 -6.16
C VAL A 355 12.97 -18.92 -5.55
N TYR A 356 13.75 -19.65 -6.34
CA TYR A 356 14.22 -21.01 -6.02
C TYR A 356 15.75 -21.08 -5.91
N PRO A 357 16.29 -21.55 -4.76
CA PRO A 357 17.73 -21.61 -4.44
C PRO A 357 18.64 -22.30 -5.45
#